data_AF-A0A960H4T4-F1
#
_entry.id   AF-A0A960H4T4-F1
#
_cell.length_a   1.000
_cell.length_b   1.000
_cell.length_c   1.000
_cell.angle_alpha   90.00
_cell.angle_beta   90.00
_cell.angle_gamma   90.00
#
_symmetry.space_group_name_H-M   'P 1'
#
loop_
_entity.id
_entity.type
_entity.pdbx_description
1 polymer ?
#
loop_
_entity_poly.entity_id
_entity_poly.type
_entity_poly.pdbx_seq_one_letter_code
_entity_poly.pdbx_strand_id
1 'polypeptide(L)'
;LVDTGAAQVMVLPNGYVAAEELVAGCTAGIGWGIDVVPVPAGSMVQGLAALAVHDPGRQAVDDGYTMARAAAGARHGSVRVATERALTWAGTCEPGDGLGIAGDEVLVVGPDVGAAAAGLIDLLLAAGGELVTVLVGVNADPAVAARLDEHVHHRHPGIELVAYRTGHHGDALLIGVE
;
A
#
# COMPACT_ATOMS: atom_id res chain seq x y z
N LEU A 1 -19.42 16.86 -5.99
CA LEU A 1 -19.18 17.94 -5.00
C LEU A 1 -19.33 17.31 -3.63
N VAL A 2 -18.22 17.12 -2.92
CA VAL A 2 -18.24 16.63 -1.55
C VAL A 2 -18.31 17.88 -0.68
N ASP A 3 -19.46 18.10 -0.04
CA ASP A 3 -19.67 19.21 0.90
C ASP A 3 -19.08 18.80 2.26
N THR A 4 -17.76 18.84 2.36
CA THR A 4 -17.04 18.44 3.59
C THR A 4 -17.17 19.49 4.69
N GLY A 5 -17.53 20.73 4.34
CA GLY A 5 -17.49 21.89 5.25
C GLY A 5 -16.10 22.23 5.78
N ALA A 6 -15.04 21.59 5.27
CA ALA A 6 -13.68 21.75 5.77
C ALA A 6 -12.97 22.91 5.06
N ALA A 7 -12.32 23.78 5.82
CA ALA A 7 -11.45 24.84 5.27
C ALA A 7 -10.17 24.28 4.64
N GLN A 8 -9.76 23.09 5.08
CA GLN A 8 -8.54 22.41 4.63
C GLN A 8 -8.83 20.93 4.36
N VAL A 9 -8.22 20.39 3.30
CA VAL A 9 -8.36 18.98 2.89
C VAL A 9 -7.00 18.38 2.58
N MET A 10 -6.69 17.26 3.22
CA MET A 10 -5.56 16.41 2.83
C MET A 10 -6.04 15.31 1.89
N VAL A 11 -5.37 15.15 0.75
CA VAL A 11 -5.75 14.17 -0.27
C VAL A 11 -4.70 13.07 -0.35
N LEU A 12 -5.12 11.84 -0.06
CA LEU A 12 -4.28 10.64 -0.18
C LEU A 12 -4.73 9.82 -1.42
N PRO A 13 -3.99 9.84 -2.54
CA PRO A 13 -4.37 9.17 -3.77
C PRO A 13 -4.18 7.65 -3.69
N ASN A 14 -3.30 7.16 -2.82
CA ASN A 14 -3.06 5.75 -2.52
C ASN A 14 -2.80 4.86 -3.75
N GLY A 15 -2.22 5.42 -4.81
CA GLY A 15 -1.96 4.73 -6.08
C GLY A 15 -3.14 4.62 -7.05
N TYR A 16 -4.32 5.15 -6.71
CA TYR A 16 -5.54 5.03 -7.53
C TYR A 16 -5.83 6.23 -8.42
N VAL A 17 -5.15 7.34 -8.21
CA VAL A 17 -5.37 8.59 -8.93
C VAL A 17 -4.08 8.95 -9.65
N ALA A 18 -4.17 9.20 -10.96
CA ALA A 18 -3.02 9.67 -11.74
C ALA A 18 -2.55 11.03 -11.21
N ALA A 19 -1.25 11.31 -11.32
CA ALA A 19 -0.68 12.55 -10.80
C ALA A 19 -1.35 13.79 -11.40
N GLU A 20 -1.67 13.76 -12.69
CA GLU A 20 -2.34 14.84 -13.41
C GLU A 20 -3.76 15.07 -12.92
N GLU A 21 -4.51 13.99 -12.65
CA GLU A 21 -5.87 14.07 -12.11
C GLU A 21 -5.86 14.59 -10.67
N LEU A 22 -4.89 14.18 -9.86
CA LEU A 22 -4.69 14.69 -8.51
C LEU A 22 -4.41 16.20 -8.54
N VAL A 23 -3.51 16.66 -9.41
CA VAL A 23 -3.21 18.09 -9.57
C VAL A 23 -4.44 18.87 -10.03
N ALA A 24 -5.21 18.34 -10.99
CA ALA A 24 -6.43 18.97 -11.46
C ALA A 24 -7.48 19.08 -10.35
N GLY A 25 -7.67 18.02 -9.55
CA GLY A 25 -8.56 18.00 -8.40
C GLY A 25 -8.16 19.00 -7.32
N CYS A 26 -6.87 19.07 -6.99
CA CYS A 26 -6.34 20.04 -6.04
C CYS A 26 -6.55 21.48 -6.53
N THR A 27 -6.26 21.75 -7.81
CA THR A 27 -6.45 23.07 -8.43
C THR A 27 -7.90 23.51 -8.38
N ALA A 28 -8.85 22.60 -8.65
CA ALA A 28 -10.27 22.89 -8.57
C ALA A 28 -10.71 23.23 -7.14
N GLY A 29 -10.25 22.47 -6.13
CA GLY A 29 -10.56 22.72 -4.72
C GLY A 29 -10.01 24.06 -4.23
N ILE A 30 -8.78 24.41 -4.60
CA ILE A 30 -8.18 25.71 -4.31
C ILE A 30 -9.00 26.84 -4.95
N GLY A 31 -9.51 26.63 -6.18
CA GLY A 31 -10.42 27.56 -6.84
C GLY A 31 -11.75 27.79 -6.10
N TRP A 32 -12.14 26.88 -5.20
CA TRP A 32 -13.30 27.02 -4.31
C TRP A 32 -12.95 27.61 -2.93
N GLY A 33 -11.69 28.01 -2.71
CA GLY A 33 -11.22 28.55 -1.44
C GLY A 33 -10.91 27.51 -0.37
N ILE A 34 -10.71 26.25 -0.77
CA ILE A 34 -10.31 25.15 0.13
C ILE A 34 -8.78 24.99 0.05
N ASP A 35 -8.11 24.97 1.19
CA ASP A 35 -6.68 24.66 1.25
C ASP A 35 -6.47 23.15 1.04
N VAL A 36 -6.12 22.75 -0.18
CA VAL A 36 -5.90 21.35 -0.54
C VAL A 36 -4.42 21.00 -0.51
N VAL A 37 -4.07 19.96 0.26
CA VAL A 37 -2.70 19.44 0.38
C VAL A 37 -2.65 17.99 -0.15
N PRO A 38 -2.03 17.72 -1.30
CA PRO A 38 -1.81 16.36 -1.76
C PRO A 38 -0.70 15.68 -0.95
N VAL A 39 -0.97 14.49 -0.42
CA VAL A 39 0.02 13.65 0.25
C VAL A 39 0.42 12.53 -0.72
N PRO A 40 1.66 12.48 -1.21
CA PRO A 40 2.07 11.52 -2.24
C PRO A 40 2.19 10.10 -1.67
N ALA A 41 1.10 9.35 -1.74
CA ALA A 41 1.02 7.93 -1.38
C ALA A 41 0.70 7.09 -2.62
N GLY A 42 1.61 6.19 -3.00
CA GLY A 42 1.47 5.26 -4.13
C GLY A 42 0.74 3.96 -3.80
N SER A 43 0.40 3.74 -2.53
CA SER A 43 -0.37 2.58 -2.07
C SER A 43 -1.19 2.93 -0.82
N MET A 44 -2.27 2.19 -0.56
CA MET A 44 -3.08 2.38 0.64
C MET A 44 -2.30 2.16 1.94
N VAL A 45 -1.31 1.26 1.95
CA VAL A 45 -0.46 1.07 3.14
C VAL A 45 0.42 2.29 3.43
N GLN A 46 0.90 2.99 2.39
CA GLN A 46 1.59 4.28 2.57
C GLN A 46 0.63 5.36 3.05
N GLY A 47 -0.62 5.31 2.59
CA GLY A 47 -1.69 6.19 3.10
C GLY A 47 -1.98 5.96 4.58
N LEU A 48 -1.95 4.70 5.04
CA LEU A 48 -2.07 4.38 6.48
C LEU A 48 -0.88 4.91 7.28
N ALA A 49 0.35 4.73 6.78
CA ALA A 49 1.54 5.30 7.40
C ALA A 49 1.47 6.83 7.51
N ALA A 50 0.97 7.50 6.48
CA ALA A 50 0.70 8.93 6.51
C ALA A 50 -0.34 9.31 7.56
N LEU A 51 -1.48 8.61 7.59
CA LEU A 51 -2.56 8.87 8.53
C LEU A 51 -2.16 8.62 9.99
N ALA A 52 -1.25 7.69 10.24
CA ALA A 52 -0.77 7.37 11.59
C ALA A 52 -0.04 8.55 12.27
N VAL A 53 0.51 9.48 11.48
CA VAL A 53 1.25 10.65 11.98
C VAL A 53 0.49 11.98 11.82
N HIS A 54 -0.73 11.94 11.30
CA HIS A 54 -1.58 13.11 11.10
C HIS A 54 -1.92 13.80 12.42
N ASP A 55 -1.72 15.11 12.49
CA ASP A 55 -2.04 15.93 13.65
C ASP A 55 -2.91 17.14 13.22
N PRO A 56 -4.22 17.11 13.48
CA PRO A 56 -5.13 18.18 13.07
C PRO A 56 -4.88 19.51 13.81
N GLY A 57 -4.06 19.52 14.86
CA GLY A 57 -3.65 20.73 15.56
C GLY A 57 -2.48 21.48 14.91
N ARG A 58 -1.78 20.85 13.96
CA ARG A 58 -0.64 21.44 13.25
C ARG A 58 -1.07 22.27 12.06
N GLN A 59 -0.16 23.15 11.62
CA GLN A 59 -0.35 23.84 10.35
C GLN A 59 -0.36 22.84 9.20
N ALA A 60 -1.26 23.09 8.24
CA ALA A 60 -1.48 22.29 7.05
C ALA A 60 -0.20 21.80 6.35
N VAL A 61 0.75 22.73 6.17
CA VAL A 61 2.00 22.48 5.45
C VAL A 61 2.92 21.56 6.26
N ASP A 62 3.04 21.81 7.57
CA ASP A 62 3.91 21.03 8.46
C ASP A 62 3.37 19.61 8.67
N ASP A 63 2.06 19.49 8.84
CA ASP A 63 1.38 18.21 8.96
C ASP A 63 1.48 17.43 7.64
N GLY A 64 1.18 18.08 6.51
CA GLY A 64 1.30 17.47 5.19
C GLY A 64 2.72 17.00 4.87
N TYR A 65 3.74 17.76 5.26
CA TYR A 65 5.14 17.35 5.16
C TYR A 65 5.44 16.12 6.02
N THR A 66 4.98 16.10 7.27
CA THR A 66 5.16 14.97 8.19
C THR A 66 4.51 13.70 7.62
N MET A 67 3.27 13.82 7.16
CA MET A 67 2.52 12.74 6.52
C MET A 67 3.19 12.22 5.25
N ALA A 68 3.67 13.12 4.38
CA ALA A 68 4.38 12.74 3.16
C ALA A 68 5.70 12.01 3.46
N ARG A 69 6.41 12.43 4.51
CA ARG A 69 7.65 11.77 4.96
C ARG A 69 7.37 10.36 5.49
N ALA A 70 6.29 10.18 6.26
CA ALA A 70 5.88 8.86 6.73
C ALA A 70 5.47 7.94 5.56
N ALA A 71 4.65 8.43 4.63
CA ALA A 71 4.28 7.69 3.41
C ALA A 71 5.50 7.20 2.62
N ALA A 72 6.48 8.09 2.42
CA ALA A 72 7.70 7.79 1.68
C ALA A 72 8.65 6.85 2.43
N GLY A 73 8.58 6.80 3.76
CA GLY A 73 9.37 5.90 4.59
C GLY A 73 8.85 4.46 4.59
N ALA A 74 7.54 4.28 4.41
CA ALA A 74 6.92 2.97 4.35
C ALA A 74 7.30 2.25 3.05
N ARG A 75 8.02 1.12 3.18
CA ARG A 75 8.28 0.20 2.08
C ARG A 75 6.96 -0.49 1.75
N HIS A 76 6.66 -0.67 0.47
CA HIS A 76 5.41 -1.29 0.08
C HIS A 76 5.54 -2.14 -1.17
N GLY A 77 4.59 -3.04 -1.32
CA GLY A 77 4.40 -3.86 -2.52
C GLY A 77 2.96 -4.36 -2.60
N SER A 78 2.68 -5.11 -3.64
CA SER A 78 1.38 -5.74 -3.85
C SER A 78 1.53 -7.16 -4.35
N VAL A 79 0.46 -7.94 -4.22
CA VAL A 79 0.42 -9.32 -4.74
C VAL A 79 -0.80 -9.47 -5.61
N ARG A 80 -0.62 -10.00 -6.82
CA ARG A 80 -1.69 -10.30 -7.76
C ARG A 80 -1.59 -11.71 -8.31
N VAL A 81 -2.65 -12.18 -8.96
CA VAL A 81 -2.66 -13.47 -9.64
C VAL A 81 -2.26 -13.27 -11.09
N ALA A 82 -1.33 -14.07 -11.59
CA ALA A 82 -0.97 -14.10 -13.00
C ALA A 82 -2.17 -14.57 -13.83
N THR A 83 -2.56 -13.81 -14.85
CA THR A 83 -3.63 -14.18 -15.78
C THR A 83 -3.13 -14.87 -17.04
N GLU A 84 -1.84 -14.69 -17.34
CA GLU A 84 -1.17 -15.23 -18.51
C GLU A 84 0.26 -15.63 -18.16
N ARG A 85 0.86 -16.42 -19.04
CA ARG A 85 2.27 -16.80 -18.93
C ARG A 85 3.16 -15.64 -19.38
N ALA A 86 4.11 -15.22 -18.54
CA ALA A 86 5.04 -14.15 -18.88
C ALA A 86 6.43 -14.39 -18.28
N LEU A 87 7.46 -13.81 -18.91
CA LEU A 87 8.81 -13.75 -18.33
C LEU A 87 8.92 -12.49 -17.45
N THR A 88 9.31 -12.69 -16.20
CA THR A 88 9.51 -11.62 -15.20
C THR A 88 10.94 -11.62 -14.68
N TRP A 89 11.30 -10.62 -13.87
CA TRP A 89 12.60 -10.58 -13.19
C TRP A 89 12.81 -11.75 -12.24
N ALA A 90 11.72 -12.27 -11.67
CA ALA A 90 11.73 -13.43 -10.78
C ALA A 90 11.60 -14.78 -11.52
N GLY A 91 11.60 -14.77 -12.85
CA GLY A 91 11.45 -15.96 -13.69
C GLY A 91 10.12 -15.99 -14.45
N THR A 92 9.82 -17.14 -15.06
CA THR A 92 8.55 -17.33 -15.78
C THR A 92 7.42 -17.59 -14.80
N CYS A 93 6.31 -16.86 -14.94
CA CYS A 93 5.05 -17.20 -14.28
C CYS A 93 4.10 -17.91 -15.24
N GLU A 94 3.19 -18.70 -14.67
CA GLU A 94 2.06 -19.33 -15.34
C GLU A 94 0.74 -18.76 -14.80
N PRO A 95 -0.37 -18.86 -15.56
CA PRO A 95 -1.69 -18.45 -15.07
C PRO A 95 -2.04 -19.15 -13.74
N GLY A 96 -2.45 -18.36 -12.74
CA GLY A 96 -2.76 -18.84 -11.40
C GLY A 96 -1.65 -18.62 -10.37
N ASP A 97 -0.41 -18.38 -10.81
CA ASP A 97 0.70 -18.05 -9.92
C ASP A 97 0.45 -16.72 -9.18
N GLY A 98 0.95 -16.63 -7.95
CA GLY A 98 1.05 -15.37 -7.23
C GLY A 98 2.27 -14.58 -7.70
N LEU A 99 2.07 -13.29 -7.95
CA LEU A 99 3.12 -12.34 -8.35
C LEU A 99 3.29 -11.30 -7.26
N GLY A 100 4.45 -11.29 -6.59
CA GLY A 100 4.85 -10.26 -5.64
C GLY A 100 5.55 -9.11 -6.37
N ILE A 101 4.99 -7.91 -6.23
CA ILE A 101 5.39 -6.71 -6.96
C ILE A 101 5.89 -5.66 -5.98
N ALA A 102 7.03 -5.04 -6.29
CA ALA A 102 7.51 -3.84 -5.61
C ALA A 102 8.21 -2.93 -6.61
N GLY A 103 7.99 -1.62 -6.52
CA GLY A 103 8.56 -0.64 -7.45
C GLY A 103 8.21 -0.94 -8.91
N ASP A 104 6.96 -1.31 -9.17
CA ASP A 104 6.40 -1.67 -10.49
C ASP A 104 6.98 -2.94 -11.16
N GLU A 105 7.87 -3.65 -10.46
CA GLU A 105 8.51 -4.86 -10.97
C GLU A 105 8.03 -6.11 -10.22
N VAL A 106 7.87 -7.22 -10.94
CA VAL A 106 7.58 -8.53 -10.36
C VAL A 106 8.88 -9.14 -9.83
N LEU A 107 9.05 -9.11 -8.51
CA LEU A 107 10.25 -9.57 -7.82
C LEU A 107 10.11 -10.96 -7.20
N VAL A 108 8.87 -11.48 -7.10
CA VAL A 108 8.59 -12.81 -6.55
C VAL A 108 7.53 -13.49 -7.41
N VAL A 109 7.76 -14.75 -7.78
CA VAL A 109 6.76 -15.65 -8.36
C VAL A 109 6.59 -16.82 -7.41
N GLY A 110 5.35 -17.08 -7.00
CA GLY A 110 5.00 -18.20 -6.14
C GLY A 110 3.82 -18.99 -6.72
N PRO A 111 3.62 -20.25 -6.28
CA PRO A 111 2.54 -21.10 -6.80
C PRO A 111 1.13 -20.61 -6.42
N ASP A 112 1.01 -19.70 -5.45
CA ASP A 112 -0.24 -19.05 -5.07
C ASP A 112 0.03 -17.65 -4.48
N VAL A 113 -1.03 -16.88 -4.22
CA VAL A 113 -0.96 -15.54 -3.60
C VAL A 113 -0.25 -15.55 -2.25
N GLY A 114 -0.47 -16.58 -1.43
CA GLY A 114 0.14 -16.67 -0.09
C GLY A 114 1.65 -16.89 -0.15
N ALA A 115 2.12 -17.75 -1.04
CA ALA A 115 3.54 -18.02 -1.24
C ALA A 115 4.27 -16.80 -1.81
N ALA A 116 3.67 -16.11 -2.79
CA ALA A 116 4.23 -14.89 -3.34
C ALA A 116 4.27 -13.76 -2.30
N ALA A 117 3.22 -13.63 -1.48
CA ALA A 117 3.16 -12.66 -0.39
C ALA A 117 4.22 -12.93 0.68
N ALA A 118 4.40 -14.18 1.10
CA ALA A 118 5.44 -14.56 2.05
C ALA A 118 6.84 -14.21 1.53
N GLY A 119 7.13 -14.50 0.26
CA GLY A 119 8.39 -14.13 -0.38
C GLY A 119 8.57 -12.61 -0.52
N LEU A 120 7.49 -11.88 -0.80
CA LEU A 120 7.53 -10.41 -0.88
C LEU A 120 7.78 -9.78 0.50
N ILE A 121 7.16 -10.30 1.56
CA ILE A 121 7.40 -9.87 2.94
C ILE A 121 8.87 -10.10 3.32
N ASP A 122 9.42 -11.28 3.02
CA ASP A 122 10.84 -11.57 3.26
C ASP A 122 11.76 -10.56 2.57
N LEU A 123 11.44 -10.20 1.33
CA LEU A 123 12.20 -9.22 0.55
C LEU A 123 12.10 -7.82 1.16
N LEU A 124 10.90 -7.36 1.53
CA LEU A 124 10.70 -6.03 2.11
C LEU A 124 11.33 -5.89 3.50
N LEU A 125 11.35 -6.98 4.29
CA LEU A 125 12.00 -7.04 5.61
C LEU A 125 13.52 -7.23 5.54
N ALA A 126 14.10 -7.52 4.36
CA ALA A 126 15.55 -7.68 4.23
C ALA A 126 16.34 -6.42 4.62
N ALA A 127 15.71 -5.24 4.50
CA ALA A 127 16.27 -3.96 4.93
C ALA A 127 15.91 -3.60 6.40
N GLY A 128 15.24 -4.50 7.12
CA GLY A 128 14.67 -4.27 8.45
C GLY A 128 13.19 -3.88 8.40
N GLY A 129 12.63 -3.68 9.59
CA GLY A 129 11.26 -3.27 9.84
C GLY A 129 10.81 -3.77 11.22
N GLU A 130 9.68 -3.29 11.71
CA GLU A 130 9.07 -3.75 12.96
C GLU A 130 7.60 -4.16 12.80
N LEU A 131 6.92 -3.60 11.79
CA LEU A 131 5.52 -3.86 11.50
C LEU A 131 5.31 -4.20 10.02
N VAL A 132 4.57 -5.27 9.77
CA VAL A 132 4.03 -5.64 8.46
C VAL A 132 2.52 -5.39 8.47
N THR A 133 2.06 -4.48 7.63
CA THR A 133 0.62 -4.25 7.41
C THR A 133 0.17 -4.90 6.12
N VAL A 134 -0.85 -5.76 6.17
CA VAL A 134 -1.42 -6.44 5.01
C VAL A 134 -2.87 -6.00 4.81
N LEU A 135 -3.17 -5.42 3.66
CA LEU A 135 -4.54 -5.13 3.22
C LEU A 135 -4.99 -6.21 2.25
N VAL A 136 -6.04 -6.93 2.63
CA VAL A 136 -6.58 -8.06 1.88
C VAL A 136 -7.72 -7.58 0.99
N GLY A 137 -7.61 -7.80 -0.31
CA GLY A 137 -8.63 -7.41 -1.29
C GLY A 137 -9.87 -8.30 -1.25
N VAL A 138 -10.95 -7.85 -1.89
CA VAL A 138 -12.28 -8.49 -1.81
C VAL A 138 -12.32 -9.93 -2.34
N ASN A 139 -11.44 -10.26 -3.31
CA ASN A 139 -11.40 -11.57 -3.97
C ASN A 139 -10.31 -12.51 -3.42
N ALA A 140 -9.54 -12.08 -2.43
CA ALA A 140 -8.45 -12.88 -1.88
C ALA A 140 -8.95 -13.98 -0.94
N ASP A 141 -8.21 -15.09 -0.87
CA ASP A 141 -8.54 -16.21 0.01
C ASP A 141 -8.58 -15.74 1.48
N PRO A 142 -9.71 -15.94 2.18
CA PRO A 142 -9.86 -15.73 3.62
C PRO A 142 -8.71 -16.23 4.51
N ALA A 143 -8.07 -17.34 4.13
CA ALA A 143 -7.02 -18.00 4.90
C ALA A 143 -5.63 -17.39 4.72
N VAL A 144 -5.43 -16.50 3.74
CA VAL A 144 -4.11 -15.96 3.40
C VAL A 144 -3.50 -15.18 4.57
N ALA A 145 -4.30 -14.40 5.29
CA ALA A 145 -3.83 -13.61 6.43
C ALA A 145 -3.23 -14.49 7.54
N ALA A 146 -3.90 -15.59 7.88
CA ALA A 146 -3.42 -16.53 8.91
C ALA A 146 -2.13 -17.24 8.47
N ARG A 147 -2.02 -17.61 7.19
CA ARG A 147 -0.80 -18.20 6.61
C ARG A 147 0.39 -17.22 6.69
N LEU A 148 0.15 -15.94 6.42
CA LEU A 148 1.19 -14.91 6.48
C LEU A 148 1.61 -14.60 7.91
N ASP A 149 0.66 -14.56 8.85
CA ASP A 149 0.95 -14.41 10.27
C ASP A 149 1.86 -15.53 10.79
N GLU A 150 1.54 -16.79 10.45
CA GLU A 150 2.38 -17.95 10.79
C GLU A 150 3.79 -17.86 10.16
N HIS A 151 3.87 -17.47 8.89
CA HIS A 151 5.15 -17.30 8.19
C HIS A 151 6.03 -16.23 8.85
N VAL A 152 5.48 -15.05 9.14
CA VAL A 152 6.21 -13.96 9.79
C VAL A 152 6.64 -14.36 11.19
N HIS A 153 5.74 -14.96 11.97
CA HIS A 153 6.05 -15.41 13.33
C HIS A 153 7.22 -16.40 13.37
N HIS A 154 7.30 -17.31 12.39
CA HIS A 154 8.37 -18.31 12.32
C HIS A 154 9.68 -17.74 11.75
N ARG A 155 9.62 -16.88 10.73
CA ARG A 155 10.80 -16.48 9.94
C ARG A 155 11.40 -15.14 10.37
N HIS A 156 10.60 -14.26 10.96
CA HIS A 156 11.02 -12.94 11.43
C HIS A 156 10.57 -12.71 12.88
N PRO A 157 11.19 -13.41 13.86
CA PRO A 157 10.81 -13.26 15.26
C PRO A 157 10.95 -11.80 15.71
N GLY A 158 9.88 -11.24 16.27
CA GLY A 158 9.82 -9.86 16.75
C GLY A 158 9.20 -8.87 15.77
N ILE A 159 8.84 -9.30 14.56
CA ILE A 159 8.02 -8.51 13.63
C ILE A 159 6.55 -8.73 13.96
N GLU A 160 5.80 -7.64 14.10
CA GLU A 160 4.35 -7.69 14.22
C GLU A 160 3.73 -7.74 12.81
N LEU A 161 2.71 -8.60 12.61
CA LEU A 161 1.90 -8.60 11.40
C LEU A 161 0.46 -8.24 11.75
N VAL A 162 -0.09 -7.26 11.04
CA VAL A 162 -1.51 -6.90 11.14
C VAL A 162 -2.15 -6.99 9.77
N ALA A 163 -3.26 -7.73 9.69
CA ALA A 163 -4.00 -7.93 8.45
C ALA A 163 -5.41 -7.34 8.54
N TYR A 164 -5.77 -6.48 7.58
CA TYR A 164 -7.09 -5.89 7.46
C TYR A 164 -7.77 -6.41 6.20
N ARG A 165 -8.96 -6.99 6.35
CA ARG A 165 -9.82 -7.21 5.18
C ARG A 165 -10.40 -5.89 4.72
N THR A 166 -10.20 -5.62 3.46
CA THR A 166 -10.71 -4.43 2.80
C THR A 166 -11.71 -4.83 1.72
N GLY A 167 -12.53 -3.89 1.29
CA GLY A 167 -13.40 -4.05 0.13
C GLY A 167 -12.75 -3.64 -1.19
N HIS A 168 -11.41 -3.48 -1.25
CA HIS A 168 -10.79 -2.94 -2.47
C HIS A 168 -10.80 -3.97 -3.62
N HIS A 169 -10.93 -3.44 -4.83
CA HIS A 169 -10.94 -4.19 -6.08
C HIS A 169 -9.59 -4.18 -6.81
N GLY A 170 -8.53 -3.65 -6.19
CA GLY A 170 -7.17 -3.66 -6.72
C GLY A 170 -6.51 -5.04 -6.69
N ASP A 171 -5.19 -5.05 -6.51
CA ASP A 171 -4.41 -6.29 -6.34
C ASP A 171 -4.95 -7.16 -5.19
N ALA A 172 -4.61 -8.46 -5.17
CA ALA A 172 -5.14 -9.38 -4.17
C ALA A 172 -4.71 -9.00 -2.75
N LEU A 173 -3.47 -8.52 -2.59
CA LEU A 173 -2.94 -8.01 -1.34
C LEU A 173 -2.16 -6.72 -1.59
N LEU A 174 -2.22 -5.78 -0.64
CA LEU A 174 -1.26 -4.68 -0.51
C LEU A 174 -0.49 -4.87 0.79
N ILE A 175 0.83 -4.79 0.72
CA ILE A 175 1.71 -5.08 1.85
C ILE A 175 2.58 -3.84 2.10
N GLY A 176 2.63 -3.40 3.35
CA GLY A 176 3.50 -2.34 3.83
C GLY A 176 4.44 -2.84 4.92
N VAL A 177 5.65 -2.33 4.95
CA VAL A 177 6.65 -2.57 6.00
C VAL A 177 7.20 -1.23 6.46
N GLU A 178 7.17 -1.02 7.77
CA GLU A 178 7.72 0.16 8.45
C GLU A 178 9.04 -0.22 9.12
#